data_AF-A0AAP8TNK5-F1
#
_entry.id   AF-A0AAP8TNK5-F1
#
_cell.length_a   1.000
_cell.length_b   1.000
_cell.length_c   1.000
_cell.angle_alpha   90.00
_cell.angle_beta   90.00
_cell.angle_gamma   90.00
#
_symmetry.space_group_name_H-M   'P 1'
#
loop_
_entity.id
_entity.type
_entity.pdbx_description
1 polymer ?
#
loop_
_entity_poly.entity_id
_entity_poly.type
_entity_poly.pdbx_seq_one_letter_code
_entity_poly.pdbx_strand_id
1 'polypeptide(L)'
;MMTLKYPMPVARLHDLGCREPTLFALPPQGEVTLSKRDAGALSLFCAAIRERLPGPVRFTVHPHRISCRTSVALHLEGRLGQSIDVLITVTGSTLWPQAEEYDHPRWYLTVPDAADVVYLLLHLSDLCERFQVNG
;
A
#
# COMPACT_ATOMS: atom_id res chain seq x y z
N MET A 1 -7.19 -19.62 -15.10
CA MET A 1 -6.68 -18.27 -14.74
C MET A 1 -7.25 -17.92 -13.37
N MET A 2 -6.40 -17.67 -12.37
CA MET A 2 -6.86 -17.29 -11.03
C MET A 2 -7.09 -15.77 -10.97
N THR A 3 -8.19 -15.34 -10.38
CA THR A 3 -8.47 -13.91 -10.12
C THR A 3 -8.33 -13.66 -8.63
N LEU A 4 -7.38 -12.83 -8.24
CA LEU A 4 -7.24 -12.36 -6.86
C LEU A 4 -8.22 -11.21 -6.66
N LYS A 5 -9.20 -11.39 -5.76
CA LYS A 5 -10.14 -10.34 -5.36
C LYS A 5 -9.87 -10.00 -3.90
N TYR A 6 -9.97 -8.72 -3.58
CA TYR A 6 -9.97 -8.23 -2.21
C TYR A 6 -11.12 -7.22 -2.06
N PRO A 7 -11.73 -7.10 -0.86
CA PRO A 7 -12.75 -6.09 -0.58
C PRO A 7 -12.14 -4.68 -0.70
N MET A 8 -12.92 -3.64 -0.99
CA MET A 8 -12.41 -2.28 -0.87
C MET A 8 -12.36 -1.88 0.61
N PRO A 9 -11.24 -1.31 1.10
CA PRO A 9 -11.13 -0.93 2.50
C PRO A 9 -12.00 0.30 2.82
N VAL A 10 -12.78 0.26 3.90
CA VAL A 10 -13.64 1.36 4.34
C VAL A 10 -13.10 1.97 5.63
N ALA A 11 -13.01 3.30 5.68
CA ALA A 11 -12.52 4.01 6.87
C ALA A 11 -13.45 3.79 8.07
N ARG A 12 -12.92 3.29 9.19
CA ARG A 12 -13.68 3.17 10.44
C ARG A 12 -13.83 4.53 11.11
N LEU A 13 -15.01 4.76 11.68
CA LEU A 13 -15.28 5.87 12.60
C LEU A 13 -14.82 5.56 14.03
N HIS A 14 -14.80 4.28 14.44
CA HIS A 14 -14.43 3.84 15.79
C HIS A 14 -13.53 2.62 15.75
N ASP A 15 -12.58 2.57 16.68
CA ASP A 15 -11.67 1.44 16.85
C ASP A 15 -12.46 0.24 17.38
N LEU A 16 -12.58 -0.81 16.56
CA LEU A 16 -12.99 -2.12 17.06
C LEU A 16 -11.79 -2.66 17.84
N GLY A 17 -12.03 -3.24 19.02
CA GLY A 17 -10.99 -3.75 19.93
C GLY A 17 -10.18 -4.94 19.40
N CYS A 18 -9.73 -4.89 18.15
CA CYS A 18 -8.67 -5.70 17.59
C CYS A 18 -7.45 -5.51 18.48
N ARG A 19 -7.10 -6.58 19.19
CA ARG A 19 -6.06 -6.58 20.22
C ARG A 19 -4.65 -6.54 19.63
N GLU A 20 -4.53 -6.82 18.33
CA GLU A 20 -3.29 -6.86 17.59
C GLU A 20 -3.23 -5.68 16.61
N PRO A 21 -2.05 -5.05 16.43
CA PRO A 21 -1.89 -3.98 15.46
C PRO A 21 -2.12 -4.56 14.06
N THR A 22 -3.10 -4.03 13.34
CA THR A 22 -3.41 -4.41 11.96
C THR A 22 -3.70 -3.15 11.15
N LEU A 23 -3.16 -3.06 9.93
CA LEU A 23 -3.48 -1.95 9.04
C LEU A 23 -4.86 -2.13 8.39
N PHE A 24 -5.12 -3.33 7.88
CA PHE A 24 -6.36 -3.72 7.24
C PHE A 24 -7.04 -4.81 8.06
N ALA A 25 -7.78 -4.44 9.10
CA ALA A 25 -8.51 -5.44 9.87
C ALA A 25 -9.74 -5.92 9.11
N LEU A 26 -9.80 -7.23 8.90
CA LEU A 26 -10.94 -7.93 8.32
C LEU A 26 -11.61 -8.76 9.43
N PRO A 27 -12.77 -8.31 9.96
CA PRO A 27 -13.52 -9.15 10.89
C PRO A 27 -13.98 -10.44 10.19
N PRO A 28 -14.22 -11.54 10.93
CA PRO A 28 -14.71 -12.80 10.37
C PRO A 28 -15.97 -12.65 9.51
N GLN A 29 -16.80 -11.64 9.82
CA GLN A 29 -17.93 -11.20 9.03
C GLN A 29 -17.89 -9.67 8.97
N GLY A 30 -17.92 -9.09 7.77
CA GLY A 30 -17.95 -7.64 7.56
C GLY A 30 -16.97 -7.14 6.52
N GLU A 31 -16.81 -5.83 6.45
CA GLU A 31 -15.95 -5.16 5.48
C GLU A 31 -14.52 -4.99 6.01
N VAL A 32 -13.55 -4.99 5.09
CA VAL A 32 -12.18 -4.65 5.43
C VAL A 32 -12.14 -3.19 5.82
N THR A 33 -11.50 -2.91 6.93
CA THR A 33 -11.68 -1.64 7.59
C THR A 33 -10.37 -1.19 8.22
N LEU A 34 -10.03 0.09 8.05
CA LEU A 34 -8.79 0.71 8.50
C LEU A 34 -9.09 1.92 9.38
N SER A 35 -8.13 2.32 10.22
CA SER A 35 -8.29 3.49 11.08
C SER A 35 -8.49 4.75 10.24
N LYS A 36 -9.16 5.78 10.77
CA LYS A 36 -9.32 7.07 10.06
C LYS A 36 -7.98 7.70 9.69
N ARG A 37 -6.97 7.56 10.57
CA ARG A 37 -5.61 8.05 10.33
C ARG A 37 -4.99 7.32 9.14
N ASP A 38 -5.06 5.99 9.12
CA ASP A 38 -4.48 5.18 8.05
C ASP A 38 -5.24 5.33 6.73
N ALA A 39 -6.55 5.55 6.77
CA ALA A 39 -7.32 5.90 5.58
C ALA A 39 -6.84 7.19 4.93
N GLY A 40 -6.60 8.22 5.74
CA GLY A 40 -6.04 9.49 5.26
C GLY A 40 -4.63 9.31 4.69
N ALA A 41 -3.78 8.55 5.39
CA ALA A 41 -2.41 8.30 4.96
C ALA A 41 -2.33 7.43 3.69
N LEU A 42 -3.17 6.40 3.56
CA LEU A 42 -3.31 5.62 2.34
C LEU A 42 -3.78 6.48 1.17
N SER A 43 -4.76 7.36 1.40
CA SER A 43 -5.22 8.30 0.37
C SER A 43 -4.11 9.24 -0.09
N LEU A 44 -3.31 9.77 0.85
CA LEU A 44 -2.17 10.64 0.55
C LEU A 44 -1.09 9.87 -0.24
N PHE A 45 -0.77 8.66 0.20
CA PHE A 45 0.18 7.77 -0.47
C PHE A 45 -0.23 7.49 -1.92
N CYS A 46 -1.50 7.11 -2.15
CA CYS A 46 -2.04 6.88 -3.49
C CYS A 46 -2.06 8.16 -4.35
N ALA A 47 -2.34 9.32 -3.75
CA ALA A 47 -2.30 10.59 -4.45
C ALA A 47 -0.87 10.94 -4.88
N ALA A 48 0.13 10.75 -4.00
CA ALA A 48 1.53 10.98 -4.31
C ALA A 48 2.04 10.08 -5.45
N ILE A 49 1.62 8.80 -5.48
CA ILE A 49 1.93 7.90 -6.61
C ILE A 49 1.39 8.49 -7.92
N ARG A 50 0.12 8.90 -7.93
CA ARG A 50 -0.55 9.42 -9.13
C ARG A 50 0.06 10.73 -9.61
N GLU A 51 0.41 11.62 -8.69
CA GLU A 51 1.05 12.90 -9.01
C GLU A 51 2.41 12.68 -9.69
N ARG A 52 3.22 11.75 -9.16
CA ARG A 52 4.55 11.47 -9.69
C ARG A 52 4.54 10.64 -10.96
N LEU A 53 3.57 9.75 -11.12
CA LEU A 53 3.44 8.82 -12.25
C LEU A 53 2.07 9.02 -12.95
N PRO A 54 1.89 10.10 -13.72
CA PRO A 54 0.65 10.32 -14.45
C PRO A 54 0.50 9.32 -15.60
N GLY A 55 -0.60 8.56 -15.58
CA GLY A 55 -0.98 7.62 -16.65
C GLY A 55 -0.63 6.15 -16.34
N PRO A 56 -0.50 5.30 -17.37
CA PRO A 56 -0.22 3.88 -17.21
C PRO A 56 1.08 3.63 -16.42
N VAL A 57 0.97 2.82 -15.37
CA VAL A 57 2.09 2.42 -14.51
C VAL A 57 2.35 0.92 -14.69
N ARG A 58 3.62 0.55 -14.82
CA ARG A 58 4.09 -0.83 -14.67
C ARG A 58 4.44 -1.05 -13.20
N PHE A 59 3.76 -2.01 -12.59
CA PHE A 59 3.91 -2.37 -11.18
C PHE A 59 4.70 -3.68 -11.04
N THR A 60 5.90 -3.60 -10.46
CA THR A 60 6.76 -4.77 -10.22
C THR A 60 6.98 -4.98 -8.73
N VAL A 61 6.90 -6.23 -8.28
CA VAL A 61 6.99 -6.61 -6.86
C VAL A 61 8.07 -7.66 -6.67
N HIS A 62 8.97 -7.42 -5.72
CA HIS A 62 10.04 -8.34 -5.37
C HIS A 62 9.97 -8.71 -3.87
N PRO A 63 9.78 -10.00 -3.52
CA PRO A 63 9.96 -10.41 -2.13
C PRO A 63 11.41 -10.17 -1.72
N HIS A 64 11.61 -9.59 -0.54
CA HIS A 64 12.92 -9.16 -0.05
C HIS A 64 13.10 -9.55 1.43
N ARG A 65 14.36 -9.58 1.88
CA ARG A 65 14.69 -9.73 3.31
C ARG A 65 15.73 -8.69 3.69
N ILE A 66 15.47 -7.95 4.76
CA ILE A 66 16.41 -6.94 5.29
C ILE A 66 16.58 -7.21 6.78
N SER A 67 17.81 -7.53 7.20
CA SER A 67 18.14 -7.81 8.61
C SER A 67 17.15 -8.76 9.30
N CYS A 68 16.84 -9.89 8.63
CA CYS A 68 15.87 -10.92 9.05
C CYS A 68 14.38 -10.51 9.03
N ARG A 69 14.04 -9.28 8.63
CA ARG A 69 12.65 -8.86 8.46
C ARG A 69 12.11 -9.26 7.09
N THR A 70 10.84 -9.66 7.07
CA THR A 70 10.09 -9.83 5.84
C THR A 70 9.84 -8.46 5.24
N SER A 71 10.29 -8.26 4.00
CA SER A 71 10.11 -7.02 3.27
C SER A 71 9.65 -7.30 1.84
N VAL A 72 9.07 -6.30 1.20
CA VAL A 72 8.74 -6.32 -0.22
C VAL A 72 9.21 -5.02 -0.84
N ALA A 73 9.98 -5.12 -1.91
CA ALA A 73 10.39 -3.98 -2.71
C ALA A 73 9.44 -3.84 -3.90
N LEU A 74 8.91 -2.65 -4.11
CA LEU A 74 8.06 -2.28 -5.23
C LEU A 74 8.83 -1.36 -6.14
N HIS A 75 8.70 -1.59 -7.44
CA HIS A 75 9.15 -0.68 -8.47
C HIS A 75 7.96 -0.30 -9.33
N LEU A 76 7.58 0.99 -9.27
CA LEU A 76 6.52 1.58 -10.08
C LEU A 76 7.17 2.43 -11.16
N GLU A 77 6.97 2.06 -12.42
CA GLU A 77 7.53 2.74 -13.58
C GLU A 77 6.40 3.39 -14.38
N GLY A 78 6.49 4.71 -14.57
CA GLY A 78 5.57 5.50 -15.39
C GLY A 78 6.18 5.84 -16.76
N ARG A 79 5.62 6.87 -17.40
CA ARG A 79 6.13 7.38 -18.68
C ARG A 79 7.43 8.18 -18.46
N LEU A 80 8.18 8.41 -19.55
CA LEU A 80 9.35 9.30 -19.57
C LEU A 80 10.44 8.97 -18.54
N GLY A 81 10.55 7.70 -18.12
CA GLY A 81 11.54 7.25 -17.15
C GLY A 81 11.26 7.69 -15.70
N GLN A 82 10.06 8.19 -15.40
CA GLN A 82 9.66 8.47 -14.03
C GLN A 82 9.43 7.15 -13.28
N SER A 83 9.97 7.05 -12.06
CA SER A 83 9.78 5.87 -11.23
C SER A 83 9.65 6.20 -9.75
N ILE A 84 9.05 5.28 -9.02
CA ILE A 84 9.01 5.25 -7.56
C ILE A 84 9.45 3.86 -7.11
N ASP A 85 10.40 3.83 -6.18
CA ASP A 85 10.74 2.62 -5.44
C ASP A 85 10.11 2.69 -4.05
N VAL A 86 9.39 1.66 -3.65
CA VAL A 86 8.80 1.58 -2.30
C VAL A 86 9.32 0.35 -1.60
N LEU A 87 9.81 0.50 -0.37
CA LEU A 87 10.18 -0.61 0.48
C LEU A 87 9.17 -0.77 1.61
N ILE A 88 8.43 -1.87 1.59
CA ILE A 88 7.51 -2.25 2.66
C ILE A 88 8.22 -3.23 3.57
N THR A 89 8.24 -2.97 4.88
CA THR A 89 8.85 -3.87 5.88
C THR A 89 7.86 -4.26 6.97
N VAL A 90 7.79 -5.56 7.28
CA VAL A 90 6.97 -6.06 8.38
C VAL A 90 7.67 -5.81 9.71
N THR A 91 7.05 -5.02 10.58
CA THR A 91 7.64 -4.59 11.86
C THR A 91 6.74 -4.80 13.08
N GLY A 92 5.48 -5.16 12.90
CA GLY A 92 4.48 -5.18 13.98
C GLY A 92 3.83 -3.82 14.23
N SER A 93 4.12 -2.80 13.42
CA SER A 93 3.47 -1.48 13.48
C SER A 93 3.32 -0.87 12.09
N THR A 94 2.41 0.10 11.97
CA THR A 94 2.25 0.89 10.74
C THR A 94 3.06 2.17 10.81
N LEU A 95 3.84 2.45 9.76
CA LEU A 95 4.47 3.75 9.53
C LEU A 95 4.32 4.12 8.06
N TRP A 96 3.75 5.28 7.79
CA TRP A 96 3.61 5.85 6.46
C TRP A 96 4.79 6.77 6.13
N PRO A 97 5.17 6.92 4.84
CA PRO A 97 6.14 7.92 4.44
C PRO A 97 5.70 9.32 4.91
N GLN A 98 6.64 10.09 5.42
CA GLN A 98 6.43 11.49 5.78
C GLN A 98 6.29 12.36 4.53
N ALA A 99 5.77 13.58 4.70
CA ALA A 99 5.51 14.50 3.59
C ALA A 99 6.78 14.77 2.76
N GLU A 100 7.91 14.95 3.45
CA GLU A 100 9.21 15.25 2.86
C GLU A 100 9.79 14.05 2.09
N GLU A 101 9.39 12.83 2.44
CA GLU A 101 9.85 11.63 1.73
C GLU A 101 9.27 11.55 0.31
N TYR A 102 8.08 12.14 0.06
CA TYR A 102 7.44 12.12 -1.25
C TYR A 102 8.18 12.95 -2.30
N ASP A 103 9.06 13.87 -1.90
CA ASP A 103 9.94 14.60 -2.82
C ASP A 103 11.02 13.68 -3.42
N HIS A 104 11.37 12.60 -2.71
CA HIS A 104 12.37 11.63 -3.14
C HIS A 104 11.75 10.47 -3.96
N PRO A 105 12.53 9.80 -4.83
CA PRO A 105 12.02 8.66 -5.60
C PRO A 105 11.88 7.37 -4.78
N ARG A 106 12.34 7.35 -3.52
CA ARG A 106 12.36 6.15 -2.66
C ARG A 106 11.57 6.39 -1.39
N TRP A 107 10.57 5.54 -1.14
CA TRP A 107 9.68 5.66 0.01
C TRP A 107 9.73 4.41 0.89
N TYR A 108 9.56 4.63 2.19
CA TYR A 108 9.59 3.55 3.18
C TYR A 108 8.25 3.45 3.91
N LEU A 109 7.73 2.23 3.97
CA LEU A 109 6.51 1.90 4.68
C LEU A 109 6.81 0.75 5.64
N THR A 110 6.25 0.80 6.84
CA THR A 110 6.17 -0.39 7.69
C THR A 110 4.74 -0.81 7.89
N VAL A 111 4.52 -2.12 7.96
CA VAL A 111 3.21 -2.71 8.21
C VAL A 111 3.28 -3.72 9.37
N PRO A 112 2.15 -3.97 10.05
CA PRO A 112 2.13 -4.89 11.17
C PRO A 112 2.45 -6.33 10.82
N ASP A 113 1.83 -6.88 9.77
CA ASP A 113 1.99 -8.28 9.39
C ASP A 113 2.05 -8.52 7.87
N ALA A 114 2.16 -9.79 7.47
CA ALA A 114 2.24 -10.18 6.06
C ALA A 114 0.89 -10.09 5.32
N ALA A 115 -0.25 -10.21 6.02
CA ALA A 115 -1.56 -10.03 5.40
C ALA A 115 -1.75 -8.58 4.98
N ASP A 116 -1.30 -7.63 5.81
CA ASP A 116 -1.29 -6.21 5.48
C ASP A 116 -0.43 -5.89 4.25
N VAL A 117 0.72 -6.57 4.10
CA VAL A 117 1.53 -6.48 2.87
C VAL A 117 0.69 -6.92 1.67
N VAL A 118 0.14 -8.13 1.70
CA VAL A 118 -0.61 -8.70 0.57
C VAL A 118 -1.80 -7.81 0.21
N TYR A 119 -2.52 -7.32 1.21
CA TYR A 119 -3.65 -6.44 1.00
C TYR A 119 -3.23 -5.12 0.32
N LEU A 120 -2.16 -4.49 0.80
CA LEU A 120 -1.65 -3.26 0.21
C LEU A 120 -1.20 -3.48 -1.24
N LEU A 121 -0.52 -4.59 -1.55
CA LEU A 121 -0.10 -4.92 -2.91
C LEU A 121 -1.30 -5.06 -3.85
N LEU A 122 -2.35 -5.75 -3.41
CA LEU A 122 -3.57 -5.89 -4.19
C LEU A 122 -4.25 -4.52 -4.40
N HIS A 123 -4.27 -3.68 -3.35
CA HIS A 123 -4.79 -2.31 -3.44
C HIS A 123 -4.05 -1.44 -4.45
N LEU A 124 -2.71 -1.47 -4.43
CA LEU A 124 -1.88 -0.70 -5.34
C LEU A 124 -1.93 -1.25 -6.76
N SER A 125 -2.04 -2.56 -6.94
CA SER A 125 -2.19 -3.18 -8.27
C SER A 125 -3.47 -2.69 -8.95
N ASP A 126 -4.62 -2.76 -8.27
CA ASP A 126 -5.90 -2.26 -8.80
C ASP A 126 -5.86 -0.74 -9.05
N LEU A 127 -5.23 0.04 -8.16
CA LEU A 127 -5.00 1.46 -8.39
C LEU A 127 -4.25 1.71 -9.71
N CYS A 128 -3.16 0.98 -9.95
CA CYS A 128 -2.35 1.11 -11.15
C CYS A 128 -3.07 0.61 -12.41
N GLU A 129 -3.82 -0.49 -12.33
CA GLU A 129 -4.67 -0.99 -13.42
C GLU A 129 -5.72 0.05 -13.83
N ARG A 130 -6.36 0.71 -12.86
CA ARG A 130 -7.28 1.81 -13.12
C ARG A 130 -6.60 3.00 -13.81
N PHE A 131 -5.30 3.20 -13.61
CA PHE A 131 -4.56 4.24 -14.34
C PHE A 131 -4.33 3.86 -15.81
N GLN A 132 -4.27 2.56 -16.13
CA GLN A 132 -4.12 2.09 -17.52
C GLN A 132 -5.40 2.26 -18.34
N VAL A 133 -6.57 2.21 -17.70
CA VAL A 133 -7.88 2.31 -18.39
C VAL A 133 -8.30 3.76 -18.67
N ASN A 134 -7.78 4.73 -17.91
CA ASN A 134 -8.21 6.13 -17.96
C ASN A 134 -7.21 7.11 -18.60
N GLY A 135 -6.20 6.61 -19.34
CA GLY A 135 -5.09 7.42 -19.86
C GLY A 135 -4.77 7.26 -21.34
#